data_AF-A0A2N5KJU8-F1
#
_entry.id   AF-A0A2N5KJU8-F1
#
_cell.length_a   1.000
_cell.length_b   1.000
_cell.length_c   1.000
_cell.angle_alpha   90.00
_cell.angle_beta   90.00
_cell.angle_gamma   90.00
#
_symmetry.space_group_name_H-M   'P 1'
#
loop_
_entity.id
_entity.type
_entity.pdbx_description
1 polymer ?
#
loop_
_entity_poly.entity_id
_entity_poly.type
_entity_poly.pdbx_seq_one_letter_code
_entity_poly.pdbx_strand_id
1 'polypeptide(L)'
;MVKYYVGILIAVEVAAIGLVSYLTSEALWTLLLTPAAFLTGAAAYLVVQRRAADPFYNARRLSPEDIVGHRARGEREADTGALSHAIVERAGEIRRSLLSSPSEVQVEMCALGYRACVNDMITLTHLASEESKSAGPIRRLKLRRHRRLATDALSAAREALPPNALRTTRQEQQ
;
A
#
# COMPACT_ATOMS: atom_id res chain seq x y z
N MET A 1 -6.78 -0.10 -16.72
CA MET A 1 -8.13 -0.40 -17.25
C MET A 1 -9.25 0.15 -16.36
N VAL A 2 -9.29 -0.17 -15.05
CA VAL A 2 -10.35 0.31 -14.12
C VAL A 2 -10.58 1.83 -14.14
N LYS A 3 -9.53 2.65 -14.23
CA LYS A 3 -9.66 4.13 -14.29
C LYS A 3 -10.44 4.63 -15.51
N TYR A 4 -10.35 3.93 -16.65
CA TYR A 4 -11.09 4.29 -17.87
C TYR A 4 -12.57 3.91 -17.74
N TYR A 5 -12.88 2.74 -17.17
CA TYR A 5 -14.26 2.32 -16.93
C TYR A 5 -14.98 3.22 -15.92
N VAL A 6 -14.28 3.67 -14.86
CA VAL A 6 -14.83 4.62 -13.89
C VAL A 6 -15.09 5.99 -14.54
N GLY A 7 -14.17 6.47 -15.39
CA GLY A 7 -14.36 7.73 -16.12
C GLY A 7 -15.55 7.68 -17.08
N ILE A 8 -15.71 6.58 -17.81
CA ILE A 8 -16.84 6.38 -18.74
C ILE A 8 -18.16 6.30 -17.96
N LEU A 9 -18.20 5.60 -16.84
CA LEU A 9 -19.40 5.48 -16.01
C LEU A 9 -19.86 6.85 -15.48
N ILE A 10 -18.93 7.65 -14.98
CA ILE A 10 -19.22 9.01 -14.49
C ILE A 10 -19.73 9.91 -15.62
N ALA A 11 -19.11 9.84 -16.80
CA ALA A 11 -19.53 10.64 -17.96
C ALA A 11 -20.96 10.30 -18.41
N VAL A 12 -21.31 9.00 -18.42
CA VAL A 12 -22.66 8.54 -18.77
C VAL A 12 -23.69 8.98 -17.74
N GLU A 13 -23.38 8.91 -16.44
CA GLU A 13 -24.30 9.37 -15.41
C GLU A 13 -24.54 10.88 -15.46
N VAL A 14 -23.49 11.68 -15.65
CA VAL A 14 -23.63 13.14 -15.78
C VAL A 14 -24.47 13.51 -17.00
N ALA A 15 -24.28 12.83 -18.13
CA ALA A 15 -25.09 13.04 -19.33
C ALA A 15 -26.56 12.64 -19.12
N ALA A 16 -26.82 11.52 -18.43
CA ALA A 16 -28.17 11.07 -18.11
C ALA A 16 -28.88 12.03 -17.15
N ILE A 17 -28.20 12.53 -16.11
CA ILE A 17 -28.74 13.51 -15.18
C ILE A 17 -29.05 14.82 -15.92
N GLY A 18 -28.14 15.31 -16.76
CA GLY A 18 -28.35 16.52 -17.56
C GLY A 18 -29.54 16.40 -18.52
N LEU A 19 -29.69 15.24 -19.16
CA LEU A 19 -30.81 14.96 -20.07
C LEU A 19 -32.16 14.90 -19.32
N VAL A 20 -32.19 14.30 -18.12
CA VAL A 20 -33.40 14.22 -17.29
C VAL A 20 -33.78 15.58 -16.71
N SER A 21 -32.80 16.38 -16.28
CA SER A 21 -33.00 17.77 -15.82
C SER A 21 -33.50 18.67 -16.96
N TYR A 22 -33.09 18.42 -18.20
CA TYR A 22 -33.59 19.14 -19.37
C TYR A 22 -35.04 18.78 -19.72
N LEU A 23 -35.50 17.58 -19.37
CA LEU A 23 -36.77 17.03 -19.83
C LEU A 23 -37.93 17.10 -18.82
N THR A 24 -37.71 17.36 -17.52
CA THR A 24 -38.76 17.14 -16.50
C THR A 24 -38.86 18.20 -15.39
N SER A 25 -40.09 18.57 -15.02
CA SER A 25 -40.44 19.51 -13.94
C SER A 25 -40.38 18.87 -12.53
N GLU A 26 -39.81 19.60 -11.56
CA GLU A 26 -39.78 19.52 -10.08
C GLU A 26 -40.19 18.21 -9.34
N ALA A 27 -41.27 17.52 -9.72
CA ALA A 27 -41.80 16.36 -8.99
C ALA A 27 -41.03 15.04 -9.20
N LEU A 28 -40.20 14.94 -10.24
CA LEU A 28 -39.40 13.73 -10.54
C LEU A 28 -38.00 13.74 -9.88
N TRP A 29 -37.56 14.89 -9.37
CA TRP A 29 -36.26 15.03 -8.71
C TRP A 29 -36.13 14.11 -7.49
N THR A 30 -37.18 14.02 -6.66
CA THR A 30 -37.18 13.20 -5.45
C THR A 30 -37.17 11.70 -5.72
N LEU A 31 -37.79 11.27 -6.84
CA LEU A 31 -37.96 9.87 -7.24
C LEU A 31 -36.69 9.28 -7.87
N LEU A 32 -35.82 10.13 -8.45
CA LEU A 32 -34.58 9.71 -9.11
C LEU A 32 -33.31 9.96 -8.26
N LEU A 33 -33.29 10.99 -7.41
CA LEU A 33 -32.13 11.27 -6.55
C LEU A 33 -31.92 10.21 -5.46
N THR A 34 -33.01 9.65 -4.91
CA THR A 34 -32.91 8.62 -3.87
C THR A 34 -32.24 7.33 -4.36
N PRO A 35 -32.62 6.72 -5.49
CA PRO A 35 -31.91 5.53 -5.99
C PRO A 35 -30.48 5.84 -6.46
N ALA A 36 -30.25 7.02 -7.06
CA ALA A 36 -28.90 7.42 -7.48
C ALA A 36 -27.95 7.64 -6.29
N ALA A 37 -28.43 8.29 -5.22
CA ALA A 37 -27.66 8.45 -3.98
C ALA A 37 -27.38 7.11 -3.29
N PHE A 38 -28.33 6.17 -3.33
CA PHE A 38 -28.14 4.84 -2.74
C PHE A 38 -27.13 4.00 -3.54
N LEU A 39 -27.19 4.05 -4.88
CA LEU A 39 -26.25 3.34 -5.75
C LEU A 39 -24.83 3.90 -5.64
N THR A 40 -24.68 5.22 -5.61
CA THR A 40 -23.38 5.87 -5.41
C THR A 40 -22.81 5.58 -4.01
N GLY A 41 -23.64 5.60 -2.97
CA GLY A 41 -23.27 5.19 -1.62
C GLY A 41 -22.83 3.73 -1.53
N ALA A 42 -23.57 2.81 -2.15
CA ALA A 42 -23.23 1.38 -2.19
C ALA A 42 -21.93 1.13 -2.97
N ALA A 43 -21.72 1.80 -4.10
CA ALA A 43 -20.48 1.72 -4.86
C ALA A 43 -19.29 2.25 -4.06
N ALA A 44 -19.43 3.40 -3.39
CA ALA A 44 -18.41 3.96 -2.52
C ALA A 44 -18.11 3.03 -1.33
N TYR A 45 -19.13 2.46 -0.69
CA TYR A 45 -18.98 1.47 0.38
C TYR A 45 -18.25 0.21 -0.09
N LEU A 46 -18.57 -0.30 -1.28
CA LEU A 46 -17.88 -1.46 -1.86
C LEU A 46 -16.42 -1.16 -2.23
N VAL A 47 -16.11 0.06 -2.67
CA VAL A 47 -14.73 0.51 -2.91
C VAL A 47 -13.95 0.64 -1.60
N VAL A 48 -14.58 1.17 -0.55
CA VAL A 48 -13.99 1.26 0.80
C VAL A 48 -13.78 -0.14 1.38
N GLN A 49 -14.78 -1.01 1.29
CA GLN A 49 -14.68 -2.43 1.67
C GLN A 49 -13.57 -3.14 0.88
N ARG A 50 -13.43 -2.91 -0.43
CA ARG A 50 -12.34 -3.50 -1.22
C ARG A 50 -10.96 -2.97 -0.85
N ARG A 51 -10.86 -1.71 -0.39
CA ARG A 51 -9.61 -1.18 0.18
C ARG A 51 -9.34 -1.71 1.60
N ALA A 52 -10.37 -1.87 2.41
CA ALA A 52 -10.27 -2.42 3.75
C ALA A 52 -10.05 -3.95 3.73
N ALA A 53 -10.48 -4.62 2.65
CA ALA A 53 -10.24 -6.02 2.36
C ALA A 53 -8.88 -6.26 1.69
N ASP A 54 -7.93 -5.33 1.81
CA ASP A 54 -6.53 -5.68 1.68
C ASP A 54 -6.25 -6.81 2.70
N PRO A 55 -5.90 -8.02 2.25
CA PRO A 55 -5.83 -9.19 3.11
C PRO A 55 -4.69 -9.14 4.14
N PHE A 56 -3.98 -8.02 4.24
CA PHE A 56 -2.95 -7.74 5.22
C PHE A 56 -3.50 -7.26 6.57
N TYR A 57 -4.75 -6.78 6.65
CA TYR A 57 -5.30 -6.24 7.90
C TYR A 57 -6.06 -7.24 8.78
N ASN A 58 -6.38 -8.43 8.26
CA ASN A 58 -6.89 -9.50 9.12
C ASN A 58 -5.72 -10.22 9.77
N ALA A 59 -5.41 -9.79 10.99
CA ALA A 59 -4.57 -10.46 11.96
C ALA A 59 -4.89 -11.97 11.99
N ARG A 60 -4.09 -12.76 11.27
CA ARG A 60 -4.10 -14.20 11.42
C ARG A 60 -3.48 -14.51 12.78
N ARG A 61 -4.22 -15.24 13.60
CA ARG A 61 -3.62 -16.12 14.60
C ARG A 61 -2.70 -17.06 13.83
N LEU A 62 -1.39 -16.77 13.80
CA LEU A 62 -0.42 -17.72 13.28
C LEU A 62 -0.43 -18.94 14.20
N SER A 63 -0.82 -20.10 13.69
CA SER A 63 -0.48 -21.37 14.34
C SER A 63 0.94 -21.79 13.92
N PRO A 64 1.65 -22.58 14.73
CA PRO A 64 2.97 -23.10 14.35
C PRO A 64 2.94 -23.90 13.03
N GLU A 65 1.81 -24.53 12.70
CA GLU A 65 1.63 -25.27 11.46
C GLU A 65 1.61 -24.36 10.22
N ASP A 66 1.09 -23.14 10.33
CA ASP A 66 1.07 -22.15 9.25
C ASP A 66 2.48 -21.63 8.89
N ILE A 67 3.43 -21.69 9.82
CA ILE A 67 4.83 -21.28 9.62
C ILE A 67 5.58 -22.30 8.77
N VAL A 68 5.33 -23.59 8.98
CA VAL A 68 6.01 -24.69 8.26
C VAL A 68 5.40 -24.90 6.87
N GLY A 69 4.08 -24.70 6.72
CA GLY A 69 3.38 -24.84 5.44
C GLY A 69 3.69 -23.75 4.40
N HIS A 70 4.33 -22.64 4.78
CA HIS A 70 4.60 -21.51 3.89
C HIS A 70 5.92 -21.57 3.11
N ARG A 71 6.68 -22.67 3.18
CA ARG A 71 7.96 -22.76 2.47
C ARG A 71 7.89 -23.09 0.98
N ALA A 72 6.72 -23.38 0.38
CA ALA A 72 6.71 -23.92 -0.99
C ALA A 72 5.58 -23.50 -1.95
N ARG A 73 4.77 -22.47 -1.64
CA ARG A 73 3.67 -22.08 -2.56
C ARG A 73 3.36 -20.59 -2.67
N GLY A 74 4.25 -19.76 -2.12
CA GLY A 74 4.14 -18.30 -2.07
C GLY A 74 5.24 -17.55 -2.81
N GLU A 75 5.90 -18.19 -3.79
CA GLU A 75 6.58 -17.49 -4.91
C GLU A 75 5.52 -16.78 -5.77
N ARG A 76 4.75 -15.89 -5.15
CA ARG A 76 4.17 -14.75 -5.83
C ARG A 76 5.37 -13.94 -6.27
N GLU A 77 5.78 -14.20 -7.50
CA GLU A 77 6.44 -13.27 -8.43
C GLU A 77 6.61 -11.89 -7.76
N ALA A 78 7.70 -11.73 -7.02
CA ALA A 78 7.94 -10.53 -6.23
C ALA A 78 8.30 -9.42 -7.20
N ASP A 79 7.28 -8.78 -7.78
CA ASP A 79 7.48 -7.63 -8.64
C ASP A 79 8.28 -6.59 -7.84
N THR A 80 9.45 -6.24 -8.36
CA THR A 80 10.32 -5.20 -7.78
C THR A 80 9.52 -3.93 -7.48
N GLY A 81 8.50 -3.63 -8.30
CA GLY A 81 7.56 -2.53 -8.04
C GLY A 81 6.74 -2.71 -6.76
N ALA A 82 6.08 -3.84 -6.59
CA ALA A 82 5.28 -4.16 -5.41
C ALA A 82 6.11 -4.14 -4.11
N LEU A 83 7.30 -4.75 -4.12
CA LEU A 83 8.19 -4.75 -2.96
C LEU A 83 8.70 -3.35 -2.62
N SER A 84 9.06 -2.56 -3.63
CA SER A 84 9.44 -1.14 -3.46
C SER A 84 8.31 -0.33 -2.83
N HIS A 85 7.07 -0.48 -3.30
CA HIS A 85 5.91 0.20 -2.73
C HIS A 85 5.66 -0.20 -1.27
N ALA A 86 5.75 -1.50 -0.96
CA ALA A 86 5.56 -1.98 0.41
C ALA A 86 6.64 -1.47 1.38
N ILE A 87 7.89 -1.31 0.93
CA ILE A 87 8.95 -0.69 1.75
C ILE A 87 8.65 0.79 1.99
N VAL A 88 8.25 1.52 0.94
CA VAL A 88 7.93 2.96 1.04
C VAL A 88 6.79 3.20 2.01
N GLU A 89 5.73 2.41 1.93
CA GLU A 89 4.55 2.52 2.80
C GLU A 89 4.92 2.26 4.27
N ARG A 90 5.58 1.12 4.56
CA ARG A 90 5.99 0.76 5.92
C ARG A 90 7.01 1.75 6.50
N ALA A 91 7.98 2.21 5.72
CA ALA A 91 8.93 3.24 6.15
C ALA A 91 8.21 4.58 6.42
N GLY A 92 7.21 4.92 5.62
CA GLY A 92 6.36 6.10 5.84
C GLY A 92 5.50 6.00 7.10
N GLU A 93 4.99 4.82 7.43
CA GLU A 93 4.28 4.55 8.69
C GLU A 93 5.20 4.67 9.89
N ILE A 94 6.37 4.02 9.85
CA ILE A 94 7.40 4.13 10.89
C ILE A 94 7.73 5.60 11.15
N ARG A 95 7.99 6.37 10.09
CA ARG A 95 8.29 7.81 10.23
C ARG A 95 7.13 8.57 10.86
N ARG A 96 5.89 8.34 10.42
CA ARG A 96 4.71 9.01 10.99
C ARG A 96 4.53 8.70 12.47
N SER A 97 4.67 7.44 12.85
CA SER A 97 4.58 6.98 14.25
C SER A 97 5.68 7.58 15.13
N LEU A 98 6.90 7.74 14.59
CA LEU A 98 8.01 8.35 15.31
C LEU A 98 7.86 9.86 15.51
N LEU A 99 7.16 10.53 14.58
CA LEU A 99 6.88 11.97 14.69
C LEU A 99 5.71 12.29 15.63
N SER A 100 4.86 11.31 15.96
CA SER A 100 3.68 11.51 16.81
C SER A 100 3.95 11.35 18.31
N SER A 101 5.15 11.67 18.80
CA SER A 101 5.57 11.51 20.20
C SER A 101 5.37 10.08 20.74
N PRO A 102 6.10 9.08 20.21
CA PRO A 102 5.93 7.67 20.56
C PRO A 102 6.41 7.35 21.97
N SER A 103 5.86 6.29 22.57
CA SER A 103 6.43 5.69 23.78
C SER A 103 7.74 4.95 23.50
N GLU A 104 8.54 4.67 24.53
CA GLU A 104 9.81 3.94 24.39
C GLU A 104 9.63 2.56 23.73
N VAL A 105 8.60 1.80 24.13
CA VAL A 105 8.24 0.52 23.50
C VAL A 105 7.87 0.70 22.03
N GLN A 106 7.15 1.76 21.67
CA GLN A 106 6.81 2.03 20.27
C GLN A 106 8.04 2.37 19.43
N VAL A 107 9.03 3.06 20.01
CA VAL A 107 10.32 3.35 19.35
C VAL A 107 11.07 2.05 19.06
N GLU A 108 11.10 1.11 20.00
CA GLU A 108 11.75 -0.20 19.80
C GLU A 108 11.04 -1.04 18.73
N MET A 109 9.70 -1.06 18.75
CA MET A 109 8.90 -1.72 17.72
C MET A 109 9.12 -1.09 16.33
N CYS A 110 9.20 0.24 16.25
CA CYS A 110 9.54 0.96 15.02
C CYS A 110 10.96 0.61 14.54
N ALA A 111 11.93 0.45 15.45
CA ALA A 111 13.28 0.03 15.11
C ALA A 111 13.33 -1.40 14.56
N LEU A 112 12.56 -2.33 15.13
CA LEU A 112 12.40 -3.69 14.60
C LEU A 112 11.77 -3.68 13.20
N GLY A 113 10.69 -2.93 13.02
CA GLY A 113 10.05 -2.73 11.72
C GLY A 113 10.98 -2.11 10.68
N TYR A 114 11.80 -1.14 11.09
CA TYR A 114 12.81 -0.53 10.24
C TYR A 114 13.85 -1.56 9.78
N ARG A 115 14.34 -2.44 10.67
CA ARG A 115 15.27 -3.51 10.26
C ARG A 115 14.63 -4.51 9.30
N ALA A 116 13.37 -4.86 9.49
CA ALA A 116 12.64 -5.69 8.53
C ALA A 116 12.59 -5.02 7.14
N CYS A 117 12.32 -3.71 7.08
CA CYS A 117 12.33 -2.98 5.81
C CYS A 117 13.73 -2.90 5.18
N VAL A 118 14.80 -2.84 5.98
CA VAL A 118 16.18 -2.94 5.48
C VAL A 118 16.47 -4.31 4.89
N ASN A 119 16.01 -5.39 5.53
CA ASN A 119 16.14 -6.74 4.96
C ASN A 119 15.38 -6.87 3.63
N ASP A 120 14.17 -6.31 3.54
CA ASP A 120 13.40 -6.26 2.29
C ASP A 120 14.12 -5.44 1.21
N MET A 121 14.89 -4.42 1.58
CA MET A 121 15.72 -3.64 0.64
C MET A 121 16.87 -4.47 0.06
N ILE A 122 17.41 -5.43 0.81
CA ILE A 122 18.40 -6.40 0.31
C ILE A 122 17.74 -7.29 -0.74
N THR A 123 16.54 -7.82 -0.44
CA THR A 123 15.75 -8.62 -1.38
C THR A 123 15.41 -7.83 -2.64
N LEU A 124 14.96 -6.58 -2.51
CA LEU A 124 14.67 -5.68 -3.63
C LEU A 124 15.91 -5.45 -4.51
N THR A 125 17.07 -5.28 -3.87
CA THR A 125 18.34 -5.11 -4.58
C THR A 125 18.72 -6.34 -5.39
N HIS A 126 18.56 -7.53 -4.81
CA HIS A 126 18.82 -8.79 -5.49
C HIS A 126 17.88 -8.99 -6.68
N LEU A 127 16.57 -8.86 -6.47
CA LEU A 127 15.56 -8.98 -7.53
C LEU A 127 15.78 -7.98 -8.66
N ALA A 128 16.03 -6.71 -8.33
CA ALA A 128 16.30 -5.68 -9.33
C ALA A 128 17.61 -5.95 -10.10
N SER A 129 18.61 -6.56 -9.46
CA SER A 129 19.84 -6.97 -10.13
C SER A 129 19.58 -8.09 -11.14
N GLU A 130 18.86 -9.14 -10.74
CA GLU A 130 18.49 -10.23 -11.63
C GLU A 130 17.61 -9.77 -12.79
N GLU A 131 16.57 -8.97 -12.53
CA GLU A 131 15.74 -8.37 -13.58
C GLU A 131 16.55 -7.47 -14.52
N SER A 132 17.57 -6.76 -14.02
CA SER A 132 18.35 -5.83 -14.84
C SER A 132 19.21 -6.52 -15.91
N LYS A 133 19.62 -7.77 -15.66
CA LYS A 133 20.46 -8.56 -16.59
C LYS A 133 19.73 -8.81 -17.90
N SER A 134 18.46 -9.20 -17.82
CA SER A 134 17.61 -9.50 -18.99
C SER A 134 16.78 -8.30 -19.48
N ALA A 135 16.71 -7.21 -18.70
CA ALA A 135 15.90 -6.04 -19.02
C ALA A 135 16.52 -5.10 -20.06
N GLY A 136 15.66 -4.57 -20.95
CA GLY A 136 15.96 -3.43 -21.81
C GLY A 136 16.13 -2.09 -21.05
N PRO A 137 16.58 -1.01 -21.74
CA PRO A 137 17.00 0.24 -21.11
C PRO A 137 15.90 0.94 -20.30
N ILE A 138 14.66 0.93 -20.78
CA ILE A 138 13.51 1.55 -20.08
C ILE A 138 13.22 0.82 -18.76
N ARG A 139 13.21 -0.52 -18.80
CA ARG A 139 12.95 -1.33 -17.61
C ARG A 139 14.06 -1.15 -16.59
N ARG A 140 15.33 -1.06 -17.01
CA ARG A 140 16.47 -0.73 -16.12
C ARG A 140 16.30 0.63 -15.43
N LEU A 141 15.81 1.65 -16.13
CA LEU A 141 15.51 2.95 -15.52
C LEU A 141 14.40 2.83 -14.45
N LYS A 142 13.35 2.06 -14.74
CA LYS A 142 12.25 1.81 -13.80
C LYS A 142 12.74 1.10 -12.53
N LEU A 143 13.59 0.08 -12.67
CA LEU A 143 14.20 -0.63 -11.54
C LEU A 143 15.05 0.31 -10.67
N ARG A 144 15.85 1.18 -11.28
CA ARG A 144 16.60 2.22 -10.55
C ARG A 144 15.69 3.16 -9.79
N ARG A 145 14.56 3.57 -10.39
CA ARG A 145 13.57 4.42 -9.73
C ARG A 145 12.96 3.74 -8.51
N HIS A 146 12.57 2.47 -8.61
CA HIS A 146 12.01 1.71 -7.49
C HIS A 146 12.99 1.60 -6.32
N ARG A 147 14.28 1.32 -6.62
CA ARG A 147 15.32 1.30 -5.58
C ARG A 147 15.50 2.66 -4.92
N ARG A 148 15.59 3.74 -5.70
CA ARG A 148 15.71 5.11 -5.16
C ARG A 148 14.56 5.46 -4.23
N LEU A 149 13.31 5.23 -4.66
CA LEU A 149 12.14 5.52 -3.84
C LEU A 149 12.17 4.78 -2.50
N ALA A 150 12.52 3.49 -2.50
CA ALA A 150 12.62 2.71 -1.28
C ALA A 150 13.77 3.21 -0.37
N THR A 151 14.92 3.56 -0.95
CA THR A 151 16.05 4.15 -0.21
C THR A 151 15.69 5.48 0.42
N ASP A 152 15.05 6.39 -0.32
CA ASP A 152 14.67 7.72 0.16
C ASP A 152 13.64 7.62 1.30
N ALA A 153 12.72 6.67 1.22
CA ALA A 153 11.77 6.41 2.29
C ALA A 153 12.45 5.85 3.55
N LEU A 154 13.40 4.92 3.38
CA LEU A 154 14.18 4.38 4.49
C LEU A 154 15.08 5.44 5.14
N SER A 155 15.72 6.32 4.36
CA SER A 155 16.53 7.41 4.93
C SER A 155 15.66 8.37 5.74
N ALA A 156 14.49 8.73 5.22
CA ALA A 156 13.54 9.59 5.94
C ALA A 156 13.03 8.92 7.24
N ALA A 157 12.81 7.61 7.25
CA ALA A 157 12.48 6.87 8.47
C ALA A 157 13.65 6.79 9.45
N ARG A 158 14.88 6.64 8.93
CA ARG A 158 16.11 6.59 9.73
C ARG A 158 16.37 7.90 10.47
N GLU A 159 16.12 9.03 9.83
CA GLU A 159 16.26 10.37 10.41
C GLU A 159 15.31 10.60 11.59
N ALA A 160 14.13 9.98 11.56
CA ALA A 160 13.16 10.04 12.66
C ALA A 160 13.47 9.08 13.82
N LEU A 161 14.37 8.11 13.63
CA LEU A 161 14.74 7.13 14.66
C LEU A 161 15.79 7.70 15.62
N PRO A 162 15.59 7.61 16.95
CA PRO A 162 16.63 7.99 17.89
C PRO A 162 17.88 7.09 17.73
N PRO A 163 19.09 7.64 17.90
CA PRO A 163 20.34 6.94 17.61
C PRO A 163 20.55 5.66 18.43
N ASN A 164 19.93 5.58 19.61
CA ASN A 164 20.06 4.44 20.53
C ASN A 164 19.13 3.27 20.20
N ALA A 165 18.00 3.51 19.52
CA ALA A 165 16.99 2.47 19.24
C ALA A 165 17.47 1.37 18.29
N LEU A 166 18.49 1.65 17.47
CA LEU A 166 19.10 0.63 16.62
C LEU A 166 20.17 -0.22 17.32
N ARG A 167 20.59 0.15 18.55
CA ARG A 167 21.63 -0.56 19.31
C ARG A 167 21.06 -1.52 20.36
N THR A 168 19.97 -1.16 21.03
CA THR A 168 19.44 -1.86 22.23
C THR A 168 19.05 -3.31 21.96
N THR A 169 18.33 -3.60 20.88
CA THR A 169 17.84 -4.97 20.63
C THR A 169 18.92 -5.99 20.22
N ARG A 170 20.20 -5.59 20.08
CA ARG A 170 21.30 -6.54 19.79
C ARG A 170 21.80 -7.22 21.06
N GLN A 171 21.61 -6.60 22.23
CA GLN A 171 22.14 -7.11 23.50
C GLN A 171 21.22 -8.11 24.21
N GLU A 172 19.93 -8.18 23.88
CA GLU A 172 18.99 -9.12 24.51
C GLU A 172 18.87 -10.48 23.80
N GLN A 173 19.59 -10.69 22.70
CA GLN A 173 19.58 -11.96 21.94
C GLN A 173 20.87 -12.79 22.12
N GLN A 174 21.71 -12.50 23.12
CA GLN A 174 22.90 -13.28 23.45
C GLN A 174 22.74 -14.01 24.79
#